data_AF-Q9FRX1-F1
#
_entry.id   AF-Q9FRX1-F1
#
_cell.length_a   1.000
_cell.length_b   1.000
_cell.length_c   1.000
_cell.angle_alpha   90.00
_cell.angle_beta   90.00
_cell.angle_gamma   90.00
#
_symmetry.space_group_name_H-M   'P 1'
#
loop_
_entity.id
_entity.type
_entity.pdbx_description
1 polymer ?
#
loop_
_entity_poly.entity_id
_entity_poly.type
_entity_poly.pdbx_seq_one_letter_code
_entity_poly.pdbx_strand_id
1 'polypeptide(L)'
;NDDFRRGKPTNHKVYGEDVAVLAGDSLLAFAFQHIASATVGASPARVLAAVGELAKSIGTEGLVAGQVVDIASTGAKDVGLEQLEFIHIHKTAALLEAAVVLGAIVGGGSDTQVEKLRKFARCIGLL
;
A
#
# COMPACT_ATOMS: atom_id res chain seq x y z
N ASN A 1 -0.72 18.85 5.95
CA ASN A 1 0.33 19.61 6.68
C ASN A 1 0.12 19.34 8.16
N ASP A 2 0.34 18.10 8.58
CA ASP A 2 0.05 17.68 9.95
C ASP A 2 1.32 17.86 10.79
N ASP A 3 1.22 18.57 11.91
CA ASP A 3 2.36 18.79 12.81
C ASP A 3 2.65 17.57 13.71
N PHE A 4 1.62 16.76 13.97
CA PHE A 4 1.70 15.60 14.85
C PHE A 4 1.08 14.34 14.20
N ARG A 5 1.67 13.18 14.46
CA ARG A 5 1.13 11.86 14.12
C ARG A 5 1.38 10.91 15.29
N ARG A 6 0.32 10.21 15.74
CA ARG A 6 0.40 9.25 16.87
C ARG A 6 1.00 9.88 18.15
N GLY A 7 0.65 11.13 18.44
CA GLY A 7 1.12 11.86 19.63
C GLY A 7 2.57 12.35 19.58
N LYS A 8 3.26 12.22 18.43
CA LYS A 8 4.64 12.67 18.24
C LYS A 8 4.72 13.66 17.07
N PRO A 9 5.69 14.59 17.06
CA PRO A 9 5.92 15.44 15.90
C PRO A 9 6.13 14.62 14.63
N THR A 10 5.62 15.09 13.50
CA THR A 10 5.78 14.42 12.21
C THR A 10 7.22 14.48 11.70
N ASN A 11 7.59 13.58 10.79
CA ASN A 11 8.96 13.43 10.29
C ASN A 11 9.55 14.77 9.82
N HIS A 12 8.82 15.52 8.98
CA HIS A 12 9.26 16.82 8.49
C HIS A 12 9.35 17.91 9.56
N LYS A 13 8.61 17.81 10.67
CA LYS A 13 8.72 18.74 11.81
C LYS A 13 9.98 18.50 12.63
N VAL A 14 10.49 17.27 12.65
CA VAL A 14 11.71 16.91 13.39
C VAL A 14 12.96 17.10 12.52
N TYR A 15 12.91 16.68 11.26
CA TYR A 15 14.09 16.55 10.40
C TYR A 15 14.08 17.46 9.16
N GLY A 16 13.00 18.23 8.94
CA GLY A 16 12.82 19.06 7.75
C GLY A 16 12.15 18.32 6.59
N GLU A 17 11.59 19.07 5.65
CA GLU A 17 10.83 18.52 4.51
C GLU A 17 11.69 17.67 3.58
N ASP A 18 12.88 18.15 3.21
CA ASP A 18 13.79 17.46 2.28
C ASP A 18 14.18 16.08 2.81
N VAL A 19 14.52 15.99 4.11
CA VAL A 19 14.87 14.72 4.75
C VAL A 19 13.66 13.80 4.84
N ALA A 20 12.47 14.33 5.12
CA ALA A 20 11.26 13.53 5.20
C ALA A 20 10.88 12.90 3.85
N VAL A 21 11.05 13.62 2.74
CA VAL A 21 10.85 13.10 1.37
C VAL A 21 11.86 11.98 1.09
N LEU A 22 13.15 12.23 1.28
CA LEU A 22 14.20 11.23 1.01
C LEU A 22 14.10 10.00 1.91
N ALA A 23 13.64 10.15 3.15
CA ALA A 23 13.35 9.04 4.04
C ALA A 23 12.19 8.18 3.50
N GLY A 24 11.14 8.82 2.96
CA GLY A 24 10.04 8.12 2.30
C GLY A 24 10.50 7.32 1.08
N ASP A 25 11.26 7.95 0.18
CA ASP A 25 11.80 7.30 -1.02
C ASP A 25 12.73 6.13 -0.66
N SER A 26 13.56 6.32 0.36
CA SER A 26 14.45 5.27 0.87
C SER A 26 13.68 4.09 1.44
N LEU A 27 12.60 4.33 2.21
CA LEU A 27 11.75 3.27 2.75
C LEU A 27 11.03 2.50 1.64
N LEU A 28 10.59 3.19 0.59
CA LEU A 28 9.96 2.57 -0.58
C LEU A 28 10.95 1.63 -1.29
N ALA A 29 12.16 2.11 -1.60
CA ALA A 29 13.19 1.29 -2.23
C ALA A 29 13.60 0.10 -1.33
N PHE A 30 13.75 0.35 -0.03
CA PHE A 30 14.12 -0.67 0.94
C PHE A 30 13.07 -1.77 1.08
N ALA A 31 11.77 -1.47 0.94
CA ALA A 31 10.71 -2.48 0.99
C ALA A 31 10.93 -3.58 -0.07
N PHE A 32 11.22 -3.20 -1.32
CA PHE A 32 11.50 -4.15 -2.40
C PHE A 32 12.81 -4.90 -2.19
N GLN A 33 13.87 -4.17 -1.81
CA GLN A 33 15.16 -4.78 -1.51
C GLN A 33 15.03 -5.84 -0.41
N HIS A 34 14.30 -5.53 0.66
CA HIS A 34 14.14 -6.40 1.80
C HIS A 34 13.36 -7.67 1.43
N ILE A 35 12.27 -7.56 0.66
CA ILE A 35 11.53 -8.73 0.16
C ILE A 35 12.45 -9.60 -0.70
N ALA A 36 13.19 -9.01 -1.64
CA ALA A 36 14.01 -9.75 -2.58
C ALA A 36 15.21 -10.46 -1.92
N SER A 37 15.81 -9.86 -0.88
CA SER A 37 17.06 -10.34 -0.28
C SER A 37 16.91 -11.08 1.04
N ALA A 38 15.86 -10.79 1.82
CA ALA A 38 15.68 -11.36 3.16
C ALA A 38 14.60 -12.46 3.24
N THR A 39 13.78 -12.64 2.19
CA THR A 39 12.77 -13.70 2.19
C THR A 39 13.45 -15.08 2.04
N VAL A 40 13.19 -15.96 3.00
CA VAL A 40 13.67 -17.35 3.03
C VAL A 40 12.51 -18.34 3.02
N GLY A 41 12.76 -19.58 2.60
CA GLY A 41 11.74 -20.64 2.59
C GLY A 41 10.71 -20.55 1.46
N ALA A 42 10.83 -19.57 0.55
CA ALA A 42 10.03 -19.47 -0.66
C ALA A 42 10.92 -19.62 -1.91
N SER A 43 10.35 -20.13 -3.00
CA SER A 43 11.07 -20.20 -4.28
C SER A 43 11.30 -18.80 -4.87
N PRO A 44 12.35 -18.60 -5.68
CA PRO A 44 12.58 -17.31 -6.35
C PRO A 44 11.37 -16.82 -7.16
N ALA A 45 10.61 -17.74 -7.78
CA ALA A 45 9.39 -17.41 -8.51
C ALA A 45 8.31 -16.80 -7.60
N ARG A 46 8.13 -17.31 -6.37
CA ARG A 46 7.16 -16.77 -5.40
C ARG A 46 7.61 -15.42 -4.86
N VAL A 47 8.92 -15.24 -4.60
CA VAL A 47 9.47 -13.94 -4.19
C VAL A 47 9.27 -12.90 -5.29
N LEU A 48 9.52 -13.26 -6.55
CA LEU A 48 9.28 -12.36 -7.69
C LEU A 48 7.80 -12.02 -7.85
N ALA A 49 6.90 -13.01 -7.71
CA ALA A 49 5.46 -12.76 -7.74
C ALA A 49 5.02 -11.81 -6.62
N ALA A 50 5.57 -11.96 -5.41
CA ALA A 50 5.32 -11.06 -4.29
C ALA A 50 5.84 -9.63 -4.56
N VAL A 51 7.04 -9.49 -5.12
CA VAL A 51 7.57 -8.16 -5.55
C VAL A 51 6.64 -7.50 -6.57
N GLY A 52 6.20 -8.25 -7.59
CA GLY A 52 5.28 -7.75 -8.61
C GLY A 52 3.92 -7.35 -8.04
N GLU A 53 3.37 -8.15 -7.14
CA GLU A 53 2.12 -7.84 -6.45
C GLU A 53 2.23 -6.54 -5.64
N LEU A 54 3.27 -6.39 -4.81
CA LEU A 54 3.47 -5.17 -4.03
C LEU A 54 3.59 -3.95 -4.94
N ALA A 55 4.36 -4.05 -6.03
CA ALA A 55 4.54 -2.96 -6.99
C ALA A 55 3.21 -2.53 -7.61
N LYS A 56 2.37 -3.49 -8.00
CA LYS A 56 1.03 -3.20 -8.52
C LYS A 56 0.15 -2.50 -7.47
N SER A 57 0.12 -3.03 -6.25
CA SER A 57 -0.75 -2.51 -5.18
C SER A 57 -0.39 -1.10 -4.71
N ILE A 58 0.88 -0.70 -4.80
CA ILE A 58 1.30 0.66 -4.39
C ILE A 58 1.38 1.65 -5.55
N GLY A 59 1.34 1.17 -6.80
CA GLY A 59 1.52 1.98 -7.99
C GLY A 59 0.26 2.75 -8.42
N THR A 60 0.21 3.05 -9.73
CA THR A 60 -0.82 3.89 -10.37
C THR A 60 -2.21 3.25 -10.43
N GLU A 61 -2.34 1.98 -10.09
CA GLU A 61 -3.62 1.25 -10.00
C GLU A 61 -4.03 0.98 -8.54
N GLY A 62 -3.27 1.48 -7.56
CA GLY A 62 -3.46 1.17 -6.15
C GLY A 62 -3.29 2.38 -5.25
N LEU A 63 -2.45 2.25 -4.22
CA LEU A 63 -2.28 3.25 -3.16
C LEU A 63 -2.09 4.68 -3.68
N VAL A 64 -1.19 4.88 -4.65
CA VAL A 64 -0.90 6.22 -5.18
C VAL A 64 -2.12 6.80 -5.91
N ALA A 65 -2.88 6.00 -6.66
CA ALA A 65 -4.10 6.49 -7.32
C ALA A 65 -5.13 7.00 -6.29
N GLY A 66 -5.34 6.24 -5.22
CA GLY A 66 -6.24 6.66 -4.14
C GLY A 66 -5.78 7.95 -3.46
N GLN A 67 -4.47 8.09 -3.23
CA GLN A 67 -3.90 9.31 -2.65
C GLN A 67 -4.03 10.53 -3.58
N VAL A 68 -3.74 10.39 -4.87
CA VAL A 68 -3.85 11.48 -5.84
C VAL A 68 -5.29 11.97 -5.94
N VAL A 69 -6.24 11.04 -6.03
CA VAL A 69 -7.66 11.36 -6.13
C VAL A 69 -8.19 12.03 -4.85
N ASP A 70 -7.74 11.58 -3.68
CA ASP A 70 -8.10 12.19 -2.40
C ASP A 70 -7.61 13.65 -2.29
N ILE A 71 -6.35 13.89 -2.68
CA ILE A 71 -5.79 15.26 -2.72
C ILE A 71 -6.58 16.12 -3.71
N ALA A 72 -6.87 15.61 -4.91
CA ALA A 72 -7.64 16.34 -5.92
C ALA A 72 -9.10 16.63 -5.50
N SER A 73 -9.65 15.78 -4.62
CA SER A 73 -11.01 15.94 -4.07
C SER A 73 -11.04 16.82 -2.82
N THR A 74 -9.90 17.21 -2.27
CA THR A 74 -9.83 18.04 -1.06
C THR A 74 -10.39 19.44 -1.35
N GLY A 75 -11.45 19.82 -0.63
CA GLY A 75 -12.14 21.10 -0.81
C GLY A 75 -13.26 21.09 -1.86
N ALA A 76 -13.52 19.95 -2.52
CA ALA A 76 -14.70 19.77 -3.36
C ALA A 76 -15.97 19.74 -2.50
N LYS A 77 -17.04 20.40 -2.98
CA LYS A 77 -18.32 20.46 -2.27
C LYS A 77 -19.18 19.21 -2.45
N ASP A 78 -19.03 18.52 -3.58
CA ASP A 78 -19.85 17.36 -3.96
C ASP A 78 -18.95 16.19 -4.37
N VAL A 79 -18.53 15.38 -3.39
CA VAL A 79 -17.84 14.11 -3.65
C VAL A 79 -18.89 13.00 -3.65
N GLY A 80 -19.21 12.47 -4.83
CA GLY A 80 -20.17 11.39 -4.99
C GLY A 80 -19.71 10.07 -4.34
N LEU A 81 -20.66 9.17 -4.07
CA LEU A 81 -20.39 7.89 -3.42
C LEU A 81 -19.36 7.04 -4.18
N GLU A 82 -19.46 6.99 -5.52
CA GLU A 82 -18.52 6.24 -6.37
C GLU A 82 -17.09 6.77 -6.23
N GLN A 83 -16.92 8.08 -6.15
CA GLN A 83 -15.63 8.73 -5.98
C GLN A 83 -15.03 8.43 -4.59
N LEU A 84 -15.88 8.48 -3.55
CA LEU A 84 -15.49 8.17 -2.19
C LEU A 84 -15.08 6.69 -2.03
N GLU A 85 -15.86 5.78 -2.63
CA GLU A 85 -15.53 4.36 -2.69
C GLU A 85 -14.20 4.13 -3.42
N PHE A 86 -13.98 4.80 -4.56
CA PHE A 86 -12.70 4.74 -5.26
C PHE A 86 -11.54 5.14 -4.34
N ILE A 87 -11.66 6.26 -3.62
CA ILE A 87 -10.63 6.71 -2.68
C ILE A 87 -10.36 5.65 -1.61
N HIS A 88 -11.39 5.10 -0.96
CA HIS A 88 -11.21 4.13 0.11
C HIS A 88 -10.59 2.82 -0.37
N ILE A 89 -11.06 2.28 -1.51
CA ILE A 89 -10.52 1.06 -2.10
C ILE A 89 -9.03 1.24 -2.41
N HIS A 90 -8.64 2.35 -3.02
CA HIS A 90 -7.28 2.51 -3.50
C HIS A 90 -6.33 3.01 -2.41
N LYS A 91 -6.73 4.00 -1.60
CA LYS A 91 -5.87 4.61 -0.57
C LYS A 91 -5.65 3.68 0.64
N THR A 92 -6.64 2.86 0.97
CA THR A 92 -6.63 2.02 2.18
C THR A 92 -6.66 0.53 1.84
N ALA A 93 -7.67 0.07 1.09
CA ALA A 93 -7.85 -1.37 0.88
C ALA A 93 -6.73 -2.01 0.07
N ALA A 94 -6.15 -1.30 -0.91
CA ALA A 94 -5.10 -1.83 -1.77
C ALA A 94 -3.87 -2.34 -1.00
N LEU A 95 -3.44 -1.64 0.06
CA LEU A 95 -2.28 -2.07 0.84
C LEU A 95 -2.61 -3.20 1.82
N LEU A 96 -3.84 -3.26 2.33
CA LEU A 96 -4.32 -4.38 3.14
C LEU A 96 -4.44 -5.66 2.29
N GLU A 97 -4.96 -5.51 1.07
CA GLU A 97 -5.00 -6.56 0.05
C GLU A 97 -3.61 -7.09 -0.23
N ALA A 98 -2.65 -6.20 -0.51
CA ALA A 98 -1.26 -6.57 -0.71
C ALA A 98 -0.69 -7.37 0.48
N ALA A 99 -0.85 -6.87 1.71
CA ALA A 99 -0.31 -7.53 2.90
C ALA A 99 -0.78 -8.98 3.04
N VAL A 100 -2.07 -9.23 2.76
CA VAL A 100 -2.66 -10.57 2.81
C VAL A 100 -2.19 -11.45 1.64
N VAL A 101 -2.23 -10.92 0.42
CA VAL A 101 -1.87 -11.65 -0.81
C VAL A 101 -0.38 -12.03 -0.81
N LEU A 102 0.50 -11.12 -0.39
CA LEU A 102 1.94 -11.39 -0.28
C LEU A 102 2.22 -12.59 0.64
N GLY A 103 1.55 -12.64 1.80
CA GLY A 103 1.65 -13.78 2.71
C GLY A 103 1.16 -15.09 2.09
N ALA A 104 0.05 -15.04 1.33
CA ALA A 104 -0.49 -16.20 0.64
C ALA A 104 0.46 -16.73 -0.46
N ILE A 105 1.02 -15.84 -1.28
CA ILE A 105 1.97 -16.17 -2.34
C ILE A 105 3.24 -16.79 -1.74
N VAL A 106 3.86 -16.13 -0.77
CA VAL A 106 5.10 -16.59 -0.12
C VAL A 106 4.86 -17.91 0.62
N GLY A 107 3.73 -18.04 1.30
CA GLY A 107 3.30 -19.28 1.98
C GLY A 107 2.94 -20.44 1.04
N GLY A 108 2.87 -20.20 -0.27
CA GLY A 108 2.60 -21.23 -1.26
C GLY A 108 1.13 -21.61 -1.42
N GLY A 109 0.21 -20.69 -1.12
CA GLY A 109 -1.19 -20.84 -1.42
C GLY A 109 -1.45 -21.01 -2.92
N SER A 110 -2.50 -21.74 -3.27
CA SER A 110 -2.96 -21.85 -4.65
C SER A 110 -3.60 -20.54 -5.12
N ASP A 111 -3.70 -20.36 -6.44
CA ASP A 111 -4.35 -19.18 -7.04
C ASP A 111 -5.77 -18.97 -6.49
N THR A 112 -6.51 -20.05 -6.28
CA THR A 112 -7.86 -19.98 -5.68
C THR A 112 -7.83 -19.48 -4.23
N GLN A 113 -6.84 -19.86 -3.43
CA GLN A 113 -6.69 -19.38 -2.06
C GLN A 113 -6.28 -17.90 -2.04
N VAL A 114 -5.34 -17.52 -2.91
CA VAL A 114 -4.91 -16.13 -3.08
C VAL A 114 -6.09 -15.24 -3.43
N GLU A 115 -6.93 -15.61 -4.41
CA GLU A 115 -8.07 -14.80 -4.83
C GLU A 115 -9.18 -14.70 -3.76
N LYS A 116 -9.41 -15.77 -2.99
CA LYS A 116 -10.33 -15.70 -1.84
C LYS A 116 -9.84 -14.73 -0.77
N LEU A 117 -8.55 -14.77 -0.47
CA LEU A 117 -7.91 -13.89 0.50
C LEU A 117 -7.86 -12.44 0.01
N ARG A 118 -7.64 -12.23 -1.29
CA ARG A 118 -7.73 -10.93 -1.95
C ARG A 118 -9.10 -10.30 -1.73
N LYS A 119 -10.17 -11.03 -2.05
CA LYS A 119 -11.55 -10.57 -1.84
C LYS A 119 -11.84 -10.24 -0.38
N PHE A 120 -11.39 -11.11 0.54
CA PHE A 120 -11.53 -10.88 1.99
C PHE A 120 -10.86 -9.56 2.42
N ALA A 121 -9.61 -9.33 2.03
CA ALA A 121 -8.86 -8.15 2.39
C ALA A 121 -9.47 -6.87 1.80
N ARG A 122 -9.97 -6.93 0.56
CA ARG A 122 -10.68 -5.81 -0.07
C ARG A 122 -11.97 -5.44 0.67
N CYS A 123 -12.74 -6.43 1.12
CA CYS A 123 -13.94 -6.18 1.94
C CYS A 123 -13.59 -5.54 3.28
N ILE A 124 -12.55 -6.01 3.96
CA ILE A 124 -12.09 -5.40 5.22
C ILE A 124 -11.55 -3.99 5.03
N GLY A 125 -10.87 -3.73 3.92
CA GLY A 125 -10.32 -2.41 3.65
C GLY A 125 -11.36 -1.34 3.30
N LEU A 126 -12.59 -1.74 2.96
CA LEU A 126 -13.73 -0.85 2.70
C LEU A 126 -14.70 -0.73 3.89
N LEU A 127 -14.56 -1.60 4.90
CA LEU A 127 -15.34 -1.62 6.14
C LEU A 127 -15.03 -0.39 7.01
#